data_AF-A0A4Q5SGA4-F1
#
_entry.id   AF-A0A4Q5SGA4-F1
#
_cell.length_a   1.000
_cell.length_b   1.000
_cell.length_c   1.000
_cell.angle_alpha   90.00
_cell.angle_beta   90.00
_cell.angle_gamma   90.00
#
_symmetry.space_group_name_H-M   'P 1'
#
loop_
_entity.id
_entity.type
_entity.pdbx_description
1 polymer ?
#
loop_
_entity_poly.entity_id
_entity_poly.type
_entity_poly.pdbx_seq_one_letter_code
_entity_poly.pdbx_strand_id
1 'polypeptide(L)'
;MLYRNKRSAYSNFILIFVAVKVILNLLAISNYGFHRDELLHLALGDHLDWGYKEVPPFIGFLAKISLSFFGDSVFASRILTTIASGIIVWLTGQITIELGGKKFAIALACLSMIFSPAFAASGYLFQPVVFDQLWWVLTVWLVIRYVNTTSVVYLYATGAVVGLGMLTKYTMAFFTLSLIIGIL
;
A
#
# COMPACT_ATOMS: atom_id res chain seq x y z
N MET A 1 -25.74 -15.93 11.47
CA MET A 1 -25.33 -14.76 12.29
C MET A 1 -23.95 -14.90 12.97
N LEU A 2 -23.52 -16.09 13.43
CA LEU A 2 -22.20 -16.29 14.09
C LEU A 2 -20.96 -16.03 13.21
N TYR A 3 -21.06 -16.14 11.88
CA TYR A 3 -19.92 -15.96 10.97
C TYR A 3 -19.46 -14.50 10.85
N ARG A 4 -20.39 -13.54 10.91
CA ARG A 4 -20.10 -12.10 10.80
C ARG A 4 -19.30 -11.57 12.00
N ASN A 5 -19.48 -12.17 13.18
CA ASN A 5 -18.81 -11.75 14.41
C ASN A 5 -17.31 -12.14 14.44
N LYS A 6 -16.94 -13.27 13.82
CA LYS A 6 -15.53 -13.70 13.72
C LYS A 6 -14.70 -12.80 12.80
N ARG A 7 -15.29 -12.28 11.72
CA ARG A 7 -14.61 -11.37 10.77
C ARG A 7 -14.22 -10.04 11.42
N SER A 8 -15.07 -9.51 12.29
CA SER A 8 -14.77 -8.31 13.08
C SER A 8 -13.60 -8.56 14.05
N ALA A 9 -13.62 -9.68 14.78
CA ALA A 9 -12.54 -10.05 15.69
C ALA A 9 -11.19 -10.25 14.97
N TYR A 10 -11.17 -10.84 13.78
CA TYR A 10 -9.95 -10.98 12.98
C TYR A 10 -9.47 -9.64 12.42
N SER A 11 -10.38 -8.74 12.04
CA SER A 11 -10.01 -7.39 11.61
C SER A 11 -9.33 -6.61 12.73
N ASN A 12 -9.85 -6.68 13.95
CA ASN A 12 -9.21 -6.08 15.13
C ASN A 12 -7.86 -6.73 15.44
N PHE A 13 -7.73 -8.05 15.24
CA PHE A 13 -6.47 -8.76 15.42
C PHE A 13 -5.39 -8.29 14.41
N ILE A 14 -5.77 -7.97 13.17
CA ILE A 14 -4.85 -7.43 12.16
C ILE A 14 -4.29 -6.06 12.58
N LEU A 15 -5.07 -5.23 13.27
CA LEU A 15 -4.62 -3.90 13.70
C LEU A 15 -3.40 -3.94 14.63
N ILE A 16 -3.17 -5.04 15.34
CA ILE A 16 -1.96 -5.24 16.14
C ILE A 16 -0.73 -5.22 15.23
N PHE A 17 -0.78 -5.93 14.10
CA PHE A 17 0.33 -6.00 13.14
C PHE A 17 0.51 -4.67 12.39
N VAL A 18 -0.58 -3.98 12.08
CA VAL A 18 -0.54 -2.62 11.51
C VAL A 18 0.17 -1.67 12.48
N ALA A 19 -0.19 -1.71 13.77
CA ALA A 19 0.45 -0.90 14.80
C ALA A 19 1.95 -1.23 14.91
N VAL A 20 2.32 -2.52 14.92
CA VAL A 20 3.74 -2.93 14.91
C VAL A 20 4.49 -2.35 13.71
N LYS A 21 3.95 -2.47 12.49
CA LYS A 21 4.58 -1.91 11.28
C LYS A 21 4.79 -0.40 11.38
N VAL A 22 3.74 0.32 11.78
CA VAL A 22 3.78 1.78 11.91
C VAL A 22 4.77 2.22 12.99
N ILE A 23 4.75 1.59 14.17
CA ILE A 23 5.68 1.89 15.27
C ILE A 23 7.12 1.66 14.84
N LEU A 24 7.42 0.54 14.17
CA LEU A 24 8.77 0.25 13.68
C LEU A 24 9.26 1.33 12.71
N ASN A 25 8.41 1.76 11.76
CA ASN A 25 8.74 2.85 10.86
C ASN A 25 8.96 4.18 11.61
N LEU A 26 8.06 4.55 12.52
CA LEU A 26 8.15 5.80 13.28
C LEU A 26 9.42 5.86 14.15
N LEU A 27 9.77 4.76 14.81
CA LEU A 27 11.03 4.65 15.56
C LEU A 27 12.24 4.74 14.63
N ALA A 28 12.17 4.19 13.41
CA ALA A 28 13.26 4.29 12.45
C ALA A 28 13.41 5.70 11.87
N ILE A 29 12.34 6.49 11.71
CA ILE A 29 12.40 7.84 11.13
C ILE A 29 13.36 8.76 11.90
N SER A 30 13.38 8.70 13.24
CA SER A 30 14.25 9.54 14.06
C SER A 30 15.74 9.18 13.99
N ASN A 31 16.09 8.04 13.37
CA ASN A 31 17.45 7.50 13.38
C ASN A 31 18.17 7.63 12.03
N TYR A 32 17.49 8.04 10.95
CA TYR A 32 18.10 8.18 9.63
C TYR A 32 17.63 9.46 8.92
N GLY A 33 18.57 10.18 8.32
CA GLY A 33 18.28 11.36 7.48
C GLY A 33 17.65 11.00 6.14
N PHE A 34 17.52 12.00 5.26
CA PHE A 34 17.01 11.81 3.90
C PHE A 34 17.90 10.87 3.09
N HIS A 35 17.26 9.97 2.36
CA HIS A 35 17.89 9.21 1.30
C HIS A 35 17.86 10.02 -0.01
N ARG A 36 18.93 9.95 -0.80
CA ARG A 36 19.07 10.73 -2.04
C ARG A 36 17.89 10.53 -3.01
N ASP A 37 17.40 9.29 -3.10
CA ASP A 37 16.33 8.93 -4.02
C ASP A 37 14.97 9.51 -3.59
N GLU A 38 14.79 9.85 -2.30
CA GLU A 38 13.57 10.51 -1.81
C GLU A 38 13.53 11.98 -2.23
N LEU A 39 14.68 12.67 -2.17
CA LEU A 39 14.79 14.08 -2.51
C LEU A 39 14.38 14.36 -3.95
N LEU A 40 14.71 13.46 -4.87
CA LEU A 40 14.27 13.54 -6.27
C LEU A 40 12.74 13.60 -6.37
N HIS A 41 12.03 12.74 -5.64
CA HIS A 41 10.57 12.68 -5.68
C HIS A 41 9.92 13.84 -4.91
N LEU A 42 10.53 14.29 -3.81
CA LEU A 42 10.05 15.42 -3.04
C LEU A 42 10.11 16.73 -3.85
N ALA A 43 11.16 16.93 -4.64
CA ALA A 43 11.31 18.09 -5.52
C ALA A 43 10.21 18.20 -6.59
N LEU A 44 9.59 17.08 -6.97
CA LEU A 44 8.45 17.07 -7.89
C LEU A 44 7.21 17.73 -7.28
N GLY A 45 7.11 17.81 -5.95
CA GLY A 45 6.01 18.49 -5.26
C GLY A 45 5.92 19.98 -5.61
N ASP A 46 7.03 20.62 -5.92
CA ASP A 46 7.06 22.03 -6.35
C ASP A 46 6.85 22.21 -7.86
N HIS A 47 6.87 21.12 -8.62
CA HIS A 47 6.76 21.11 -10.08
C HIS A 47 5.68 20.12 -10.52
N LEU A 48 4.45 20.27 -10.01
CA LEU A 48 3.34 19.38 -10.34
C LEU A 48 3.04 19.40 -11.84
N ASP A 49 3.04 18.22 -12.44
CA ASP A 49 2.66 17.98 -13.83
C ASP A 49 1.90 16.64 -13.93
N TRP A 50 1.32 16.34 -15.09
CA TRP A 50 0.56 15.11 -15.35
C TRP A 50 1.44 13.86 -15.56
N GLY A 51 2.76 14.02 -15.45
CA GLY A 51 3.73 12.94 -15.47
C GLY A 51 5.13 13.47 -15.71
N TYR A 52 6.12 12.65 -15.38
CA TYR A 52 7.53 12.97 -15.53
C TYR A 52 8.21 11.87 -16.33
N LYS A 53 9.44 12.15 -16.81
CA LYS A 53 10.22 11.17 -17.58
C LYS A 53 10.42 9.85 -16.85
N GLU A 54 10.56 9.89 -15.53
CA GLU A 54 10.87 8.71 -14.72
C GLU A 54 9.65 8.11 -14.01
N VAL A 55 8.68 8.94 -13.66
CA VAL A 55 7.54 8.54 -12.83
C VAL A 55 6.24 9.21 -13.26
N PRO A 56 5.10 8.50 -13.16
CA PRO A 56 3.76 9.09 -13.24
C PRO A 56 3.49 10.17 -12.14
N PRO A 57 2.38 10.93 -12.23
CA PRO A 57 2.19 12.16 -11.44
C PRO A 57 1.90 11.94 -9.95
N PHE A 58 1.46 10.74 -9.55
CA PHE A 58 0.95 10.50 -8.20
C PHE A 58 1.96 10.79 -7.10
N ILE A 59 3.24 10.43 -7.29
CA ILE A 59 4.27 10.66 -6.27
C ILE A 59 4.56 12.16 -6.05
N GLY A 60 4.56 12.96 -7.12
CA GLY A 60 4.71 14.41 -7.03
C GLY A 60 3.52 15.06 -6.33
N PHE A 61 2.30 14.61 -6.64
CA PHE A 61 1.09 15.05 -5.93
C PHE A 61 1.14 14.73 -4.43
N LEU A 62 1.57 13.52 -4.05
CA LEU A 62 1.76 13.16 -2.65
C LEU A 62 2.86 13.98 -1.98
N ALA A 63 3.95 14.29 -2.70
CA ALA A 63 5.00 15.17 -2.19
C ALA A 63 4.43 16.55 -1.86
N LYS A 64 3.62 17.14 -2.75
CA LYS A 64 2.98 18.43 -2.50
C LYS A 64 2.07 18.40 -1.28
N ILE A 65 1.25 17.37 -1.13
CA ILE A 65 0.41 17.18 0.07
C ILE A 65 1.30 17.12 1.32
N SER A 66 2.30 16.24 1.31
CA SER A 66 3.18 16.03 2.45
C SER A 66 3.85 17.34 2.90
N LEU A 67 4.49 18.04 1.96
CA LEU A 67 5.22 19.27 2.23
C LEU A 67 4.29 20.40 2.70
N SER A 68 3.08 20.49 2.15
CA SER A 68 2.12 21.55 2.49
C SER A 68 1.51 21.38 3.89
N PHE A 69 1.27 20.15 4.32
CA PHE A 69 0.62 19.87 5.61
C PHE A 69 1.59 19.58 6.76
N PHE A 70 2.76 18.98 6.47
CA PHE A 70 3.68 18.50 7.50
C PHE A 70 5.08 19.16 7.44
N GLY A 71 5.35 19.98 6.42
CA GLY A 71 6.62 20.68 6.24
C GLY A 71 7.72 19.82 5.58
N ASP A 72 8.97 20.23 5.77
CA ASP A 72 10.16 19.73 5.08
C ASP A 72 11.01 18.74 5.91
N SER A 73 10.43 18.18 6.97
CA SER A 73 11.11 17.20 7.82
C SER A 73 11.15 15.80 7.22
N VAL A 74 12.09 14.95 7.68
CA VAL A 74 12.12 13.52 7.33
C VAL A 74 10.81 12.84 7.73
N PHE A 75 10.26 13.19 8.90
CA PHE A 75 8.96 12.70 9.35
C PHE A 75 7.85 13.04 8.35
N ALA A 76 7.79 14.29 7.91
CA ALA A 76 6.82 14.74 6.90
C ALA A 76 6.92 13.85 5.65
N SER A 77 8.12 13.71 5.09
CA SER A 77 8.30 12.91 3.88
C SER A 77 7.89 11.44 4.01
N ARG A 78 8.05 10.83 5.19
CA ARG A 78 7.84 9.38 5.38
C ARG A 78 6.51 9.00 6.04
N ILE A 79 5.67 9.96 6.44
CA ILE A 79 4.39 9.64 7.09
C ILE A 79 3.44 8.94 6.11
N LEU A 80 3.39 9.40 4.85
CA LEU A 80 2.50 8.83 3.83
C LEU A 80 2.92 7.42 3.44
N THR A 81 4.22 7.14 3.32
CA THR A 81 4.73 5.78 3.06
C THR A 81 4.52 4.86 4.25
N THR A 82 4.65 5.39 5.48
CA THR A 82 4.34 4.65 6.69
C THR A 82 2.87 4.25 6.75
N ILE A 83 1.96 5.17 6.44
CA ILE A 83 0.52 4.88 6.35
C ILE A 83 0.25 3.84 5.26
N ALA A 84 0.80 4.02 4.05
CA ALA A 84 0.62 3.06 2.96
C ALA A 84 1.12 1.66 3.34
N SER A 85 2.26 1.56 4.00
CA SER A 85 2.81 0.29 4.48
C SER A 85 1.91 -0.40 5.52
N GLY A 86 1.27 0.37 6.41
CA GLY A 86 0.28 -0.13 7.36
C GLY A 86 -0.98 -0.65 6.67
N ILE A 87 -1.47 0.07 5.65
CA ILE A 87 -2.63 -0.35 4.85
C ILE A 87 -2.31 -1.64 4.07
N ILE A 88 -1.10 -1.79 3.53
CA ILE A 88 -0.66 -3.03 2.88
C ILE A 88 -0.77 -4.21 3.86
N VAL A 89 -0.21 -4.09 5.06
CA VAL A 89 -0.31 -5.15 6.09
C VAL A 89 -1.77 -5.45 6.44
N TRP A 90 -2.61 -4.41 6.53
CA TRP A 90 -4.03 -4.59 6.78
C TRP A 90 -4.72 -5.39 5.66
N LEU A 91 -4.50 -5.01 4.41
CA LEU A 91 -5.04 -5.68 3.23
C LEU A 91 -4.54 -7.12 3.10
N THR A 92 -3.26 -7.39 3.38
CA THR A 92 -2.72 -8.77 3.43
C THR A 92 -3.48 -9.63 4.44
N GLY A 93 -3.77 -9.08 5.63
CA GLY A 93 -4.59 -9.77 6.62
C GLY A 93 -6.02 -10.00 6.13
N GLN A 94 -6.64 -9.00 5.47
CA GLN A 94 -7.99 -9.13 4.92
C GLN A 94 -8.06 -10.18 3.79
N ILE A 95 -7.08 -10.20 2.88
CA ILE A 95 -6.95 -11.25 1.85
C ILE A 95 -6.87 -12.62 2.52
N THR A 96 -6.04 -12.76 3.56
CA THR A 96 -5.90 -14.02 4.29
C THR A 96 -7.23 -14.48 4.91
N ILE A 97 -8.04 -13.57 5.45
CA ILE A 97 -9.39 -13.87 5.96
C ILE A 97 -10.32 -14.33 4.83
N GLU A 98 -10.33 -13.62 3.70
CA GLU A 98 -11.18 -13.94 2.53
C GLU A 98 -10.83 -15.30 1.92
N LEU A 99 -9.58 -15.75 2.06
CA LEU A 99 -9.12 -17.08 1.64
C LEU A 99 -9.35 -18.17 2.72
N GLY A 100 -10.08 -17.86 3.80
CA GLY A 100 -10.43 -18.82 4.86
C GLY A 100 -9.36 -19.00 5.95
N GLY A 101 -8.31 -18.18 5.94
CA GLY A 101 -7.26 -18.19 6.94
C GLY A 101 -7.75 -17.83 8.35
N LYS A 102 -7.17 -18.49 9.35
CA LYS A 102 -7.42 -18.24 10.78
C LYS A 102 -6.27 -17.41 11.38
N LYS A 103 -6.31 -17.16 12.70
CA LYS A 103 -5.32 -16.34 13.42
C LYS A 103 -3.86 -16.68 13.10
N PHE A 104 -3.50 -17.98 13.03
CA PHE A 104 -2.13 -18.39 12.70
C PHE A 104 -1.73 -17.96 11.27
N ALA A 105 -2.57 -18.23 10.28
CA ALA A 105 -2.32 -17.83 8.89
C ALA A 105 -2.24 -16.30 8.74
N ILE A 106 -3.13 -15.56 9.42
CA ILE A 106 -3.13 -14.09 9.43
C ILE A 106 -1.82 -13.57 10.04
N ALA A 107 -1.41 -14.11 11.19
CA ALA A 107 -0.18 -13.70 11.85
C ALA A 107 1.03 -13.99 10.97
N LEU A 108 1.11 -15.19 10.38
CA LEU A 108 2.20 -15.56 9.47
C LEU A 108 2.27 -14.60 8.27
N ALA A 109 1.16 -14.36 7.59
CA ALA A 109 1.11 -13.47 6.43
C ALA A 109 1.50 -12.03 6.79
N CYS A 110 0.96 -11.46 7.87
CA CYS A 110 1.28 -10.11 8.32
C CYS A 110 2.75 -9.98 8.75
N LEU A 111 3.28 -10.95 9.50
CA LEU A 111 4.69 -10.94 9.93
C LEU A 111 5.65 -11.08 8.75
N SER A 112 5.31 -11.91 7.75
CA SER A 112 6.08 -12.01 6.50
C SER A 112 6.15 -10.67 5.78
N MET A 113 5.07 -9.89 5.74
CA MET A 113 5.08 -8.55 5.16
C MET A 113 5.90 -7.55 5.98
N ILE A 114 5.81 -7.61 7.31
CA ILE A 114 6.53 -6.70 8.21
C ILE A 114 8.05 -6.93 8.12
N PHE A 115 8.48 -8.18 8.12
CA PHE A 115 9.90 -8.54 8.19
C PHE A 115 10.53 -8.86 6.83
N SER A 116 9.79 -8.76 5.72
CA SER A 116 10.37 -8.84 4.38
C SER A 116 11.26 -7.62 4.13
N PRO A 117 12.57 -7.79 3.84
CA PRO A 117 13.48 -6.67 3.61
C PRO A 117 13.03 -5.75 2.45
N ALA A 118 12.42 -6.34 1.42
CA ALA A 118 11.91 -5.59 0.28
C ALA A 118 10.77 -4.63 0.67
N PHE A 119 9.85 -5.08 1.52
CA PHE A 119 8.74 -4.25 2.03
C PHE A 119 9.15 -3.34 3.19
N ALA A 120 10.17 -3.72 3.95
CA ALA A 120 10.77 -2.86 4.96
C ALA A 120 11.39 -1.61 4.32
N ALA A 121 12.21 -1.79 3.28
CA ALA A 121 12.84 -0.70 2.55
C ALA A 121 11.82 0.17 1.80
N SER A 122 10.95 -0.43 0.97
CA SER A 122 9.97 0.33 0.18
C SER A 122 8.98 1.06 1.08
N GLY A 123 8.52 0.44 2.17
CA GLY A 123 7.60 1.04 3.11
C GLY A 123 8.20 2.10 4.02
N TYR A 124 9.52 2.32 3.97
CA TYR A 124 10.22 3.33 4.77
C TYR A 124 10.52 4.58 3.95
N LEU A 125 11.08 4.43 2.75
CA LEU A 125 11.50 5.55 1.90
C LEU A 125 10.33 6.18 1.12
N PHE A 126 10.31 7.50 0.99
CA PHE A 126 9.38 8.21 0.11
C PHE A 126 9.69 7.95 -1.37
N GLN A 127 9.14 6.87 -1.89
CA GLN A 127 9.30 6.40 -3.27
C GLN A 127 7.97 5.89 -3.83
N PRO A 128 7.77 5.87 -5.16
CA PRO A 128 6.54 5.38 -5.77
C PRO A 128 6.28 3.89 -5.50
N VAL A 129 7.31 3.13 -5.09
CA VAL A 129 7.28 1.67 -4.96
C VAL A 129 6.24 1.19 -3.93
N VAL A 130 6.15 1.80 -2.74
CA VAL A 130 5.16 1.37 -1.73
C VAL A 130 3.73 1.65 -2.16
N PHE A 131 3.51 2.73 -2.92
CA PHE A 131 2.19 3.07 -3.43
C PHE A 131 1.78 2.12 -4.55
N ASP A 132 2.71 1.75 -5.44
CA ASP A 132 2.48 0.68 -6.43
C ASP A 132 2.12 -0.66 -5.76
N GLN A 133 2.87 -1.06 -4.72
CA GLN A 133 2.57 -2.23 -3.91
C GLN A 133 1.17 -2.17 -3.25
N LEU A 134 0.77 -0.99 -2.78
CA LEU A 134 -0.56 -0.75 -2.22
C LEU A 134 -1.65 -0.97 -3.26
N TRP A 135 -1.47 -0.44 -4.48
CA TRP A 135 -2.43 -0.64 -5.55
C TRP A 135 -2.55 -2.10 -5.98
N TRP A 136 -1.44 -2.83 -6.00
CA TRP A 136 -1.44 -4.25 -6.33
C TRP A 136 -2.21 -5.04 -5.28
N VAL A 137 -1.90 -4.87 -3.98
CA VAL A 137 -2.57 -5.64 -2.93
C VAL A 137 -4.05 -5.27 -2.80
N LEU A 138 -4.40 -4.00 -3.03
CA LEU A 138 -5.79 -3.55 -3.07
C LEU A 138 -6.54 -4.16 -4.26
N THR A 139 -5.91 -4.24 -5.42
CA THR A 139 -6.47 -4.89 -6.62
C THR A 139 -6.75 -6.37 -6.35
N VAL A 140 -5.78 -7.11 -5.80
CA VAL A 140 -5.98 -8.52 -5.42
C VAL A 140 -7.13 -8.65 -4.43
N TRP A 141 -7.18 -7.82 -3.40
CA TRP A 141 -8.26 -7.84 -2.43
C TRP A 141 -9.63 -7.59 -3.08
N LEU A 142 -9.75 -6.59 -3.97
CA LEU A 142 -10.99 -6.29 -4.67
C LEU A 142 -11.43 -7.42 -5.61
N VAL A 143 -10.50 -8.05 -6.33
CA VAL A 143 -10.80 -9.22 -7.17
C VAL A 143 -11.30 -10.39 -6.32
N ILE A 144 -10.66 -10.69 -5.19
CA ILE A 144 -11.14 -11.73 -4.26
C ILE A 144 -12.53 -11.38 -3.71
N ARG A 145 -12.77 -10.11 -3.36
CA ARG A 145 -14.09 -9.65 -2.91
C ARG A 145 -15.14 -9.84 -4.01
N TYR A 146 -14.81 -9.55 -5.25
CA TYR A 146 -15.70 -9.82 -6.39
C TYR A 146 -16.01 -11.31 -6.50
N VAL A 147 -15.00 -12.18 -6.50
CA VAL A 147 -15.19 -13.64 -6.58
C VAL A 147 -16.07 -14.16 -5.43
N ASN A 148 -15.82 -13.70 -4.21
CA ASN A 148 -16.53 -14.18 -3.02
C ASN A 148 -17.96 -13.62 -2.87
N THR A 149 -18.29 -12.50 -3.50
CA THR A 149 -19.58 -11.81 -3.29
C THR A 149 -20.40 -11.57 -4.54
N THR A 150 -19.81 -11.80 -5.72
CA THR A 150 -20.36 -11.51 -7.06
C THR A 150 -20.88 -10.08 -7.26
N SER A 151 -20.49 -9.14 -6.38
CA SER A 151 -20.91 -7.75 -6.46
C SER A 151 -20.08 -6.95 -7.45
N VAL A 152 -20.72 -6.45 -8.51
CA VAL A 152 -20.09 -5.69 -9.60
C VAL A 152 -19.39 -4.42 -9.13
N VAL A 153 -19.77 -3.86 -7.97
CA VAL A 153 -19.10 -2.69 -7.39
C VAL A 153 -17.60 -2.92 -7.21
N TYR A 154 -17.19 -4.16 -6.88
CA TYR A 154 -15.77 -4.50 -6.74
C TYR A 154 -15.02 -4.52 -8.07
N LEU A 155 -15.68 -4.79 -9.20
CA LEU A 155 -15.07 -4.65 -10.52
C LEU A 155 -14.86 -3.19 -10.91
N TYR A 156 -15.85 -2.33 -10.67
CA TYR A 156 -15.68 -0.89 -10.92
C TYR A 156 -14.58 -0.29 -10.04
N ALA A 157 -14.54 -0.66 -8.76
CA ALA A 157 -13.47 -0.28 -7.86
C ALA A 157 -12.10 -0.80 -8.35
N THR A 158 -12.04 -2.02 -8.89
CA THR A 158 -10.82 -2.59 -9.48
C THR A 158 -10.32 -1.75 -10.64
N GLY A 159 -11.18 -1.36 -11.59
CA GLY A 159 -10.82 -0.48 -12.70
C GLY A 159 -10.29 0.89 -12.24
N ALA A 160 -10.92 1.50 -11.24
CA ALA A 160 -10.46 2.76 -10.65
C ALA A 160 -9.08 2.62 -10.00
N VAL A 161 -8.86 1.55 -9.23
CA VAL A 161 -7.56 1.27 -8.58
C VAL A 161 -6.47 0.98 -9.60
N VAL A 162 -6.76 0.26 -10.68
CA VAL A 162 -5.82 0.06 -11.79
C VAL A 162 -5.44 1.39 -12.43
N GLY A 163 -6.41 2.28 -12.66
CA GLY A 163 -6.15 3.62 -13.17
C GLY A 163 -5.23 4.44 -12.25
N LEU A 164 -5.49 4.44 -10.94
CA LEU A 164 -4.63 5.09 -9.94
C LEU A 164 -3.23 4.45 -9.87
N GLY A 165 -3.15 3.13 -10.01
CA GLY A 165 -1.89 2.41 -10.10
C GLY A 165 -1.07 2.82 -11.33
N MET A 166 -1.72 2.99 -12.49
CA MET A 166 -1.07 3.52 -13.70
C MET A 166 -0.57 4.96 -13.52
N LEU A 167 -1.28 5.78 -12.74
CA LEU A 167 -0.85 7.12 -12.34
C LEU A 167 0.26 7.13 -11.29
N THR A 168 0.66 5.96 -10.77
CA THR A 168 1.73 5.80 -9.76
C THR A 168 2.98 5.17 -10.37
N LYS A 169 2.81 4.05 -11.08
CA LYS A 169 3.91 3.34 -11.73
C LYS A 169 3.36 2.44 -12.85
N TYR A 170 4.02 2.45 -14.01
CA TYR A 170 3.57 1.66 -15.17
C TYR A 170 3.70 0.15 -15.00
N THR A 171 4.38 -0.32 -13.94
CA THR A 171 4.39 -1.72 -13.52
C THR A 171 2.98 -2.24 -13.21
N MET A 172 2.02 -1.35 -12.92
CA MET A 172 0.60 -1.70 -12.82
C MET A 172 0.03 -2.34 -14.09
N ALA A 173 0.50 -1.94 -15.29
CA ALA A 173 0.06 -2.55 -16.55
C ALA A 173 0.49 -4.01 -16.63
N PHE A 174 1.76 -4.28 -16.31
CA PHE A 174 2.30 -5.64 -16.25
C PHE A 174 1.51 -6.51 -15.27
N PHE A 175 1.26 -6.00 -14.07
CA PHE A 175 0.50 -6.72 -13.05
C PHE A 175 -0.94 -7.00 -13.50
N THR A 176 -1.62 -6.01 -14.07
CA THR A 176 -3.01 -6.14 -14.53
C THR A 176 -3.13 -7.14 -15.69
N LEU A 177 -2.23 -7.08 -16.67
CA LEU A 177 -2.19 -8.05 -17.77
C LEU A 177 -1.96 -9.47 -17.26
N SER A 178 -1.04 -9.64 -16.31
CA SER A 178 -0.75 -10.93 -15.69
C SER A 178 -1.96 -11.49 -14.96
N LEU A 179 -2.72 -10.65 -14.24
CA LEU A 179 -3.97 -11.06 -13.60
C LEU A 179 -5.03 -11.49 -14.62
N ILE A 180 -5.21 -10.74 -15.71
CA ILE A 180 -6.17 -11.09 -16.75
C ILE A 180 -5.82 -12.45 -17.36
N ILE A 181 -4.55 -12.64 -17.75
CA ILE A 181 -4.08 -13.91 -18.32
C ILE A 181 -4.25 -15.06 -17.32
N GLY A 182 -3.96 -14.85 -16.04
CA GLY A 182 -4.06 -15.90 -15.02
C GLY A 182 -5.49 -16.29 -14.65
N ILE A 183 -6.49 -15.46 -15.01
CA ILE A 183 -7.91 -15.74 -14.76
C ILE A 183 -8.59 -16.42 -15.97
N LEU A 184 -8.11 -16.14 -17.19
CA LEU A 184 -8.60 -16.75 -18.44
C LEU A 184 -8.22 -18.24 -18.55
#